data_AF-Q8ENE6-F1
#
_entry.id   AF-Q8ENE6-F1
#
_cell.length_a   1.000
_cell.length_b   1.000
_cell.length_c   1.000
_cell.angle_alpha   90.00
_cell.angle_beta   90.00
_cell.angle_gamma   90.00
#
_symmetry.space_group_name_H-M   'P 1'
#
loop_
_entity.id
_entity.type
_entity.pdbx_description
1 polymer ?
#
loop_
_entity_poly.entity_id
_entity_poly.type
_entity_poly.pdbx_seq_one_letter_code
_entity_poly.pdbx_strand_id
1 'polypeptide(L)'
;MKANPMINVPSTRLEKSIHIITYTLLGLLYLFVALQYNSLPEQIPAHYNFSGEITRTMSKGGIWIFPIITTIFAFVFSFLGKVPYVSNYPLKVTEENAEPVYKEGRLMLASLGLFLVLFMGSEKL
;
A
#
# COMPACT_ATOMS: atom_id res chain seq x y z
N MET A 1 -4.05 -29.11 4.49
CA MET A 1 -3.05 -28.46 3.60
C MET A 1 -1.68 -28.60 4.25
N LYS A 2 -0.63 -28.92 3.48
CA LYS A 2 0.75 -28.98 4.00
C LYS A 2 1.25 -27.54 4.17
N ALA A 3 1.85 -27.21 5.31
CA ALA A 3 2.40 -25.87 5.53
C ALA A 3 3.57 -25.61 4.55
N ASN A 4 3.72 -24.38 4.09
CA ASN A 4 4.84 -24.00 3.23
C ASN A 4 6.17 -24.04 4.04
N PRO A 5 7.31 -24.36 3.40
CA PRO A 5 8.63 -24.37 4.04
C PRO A 5 8.99 -23.08 4.78
N MET A 6 9.51 -23.19 6.01
CA MET A 6 9.99 -22.05 6.78
C MET A 6 11.49 -21.86 6.55
N ILE A 7 11.85 -21.18 5.46
CA ILE A 7 13.24 -20.85 5.12
C ILE A 7 13.50 -19.35 5.27
N ASN A 8 14.73 -18.98 5.63
CA ASN A 8 15.14 -17.58 5.70
C ASN A 8 15.58 -17.11 4.31
N VAL A 9 14.85 -16.15 3.75
CA VAL A 9 15.15 -15.59 2.43
C VAL A 9 15.53 -14.11 2.55
N PRO A 10 16.76 -13.71 2.20
CA PRO A 10 17.17 -12.32 2.29
C PRO A 10 16.34 -11.44 1.34
N SER A 11 15.95 -10.25 1.79
CA SER A 11 15.24 -9.26 0.95
C SER A 11 16.10 -8.78 -0.21
N THR A 12 15.47 -8.63 -1.37
CA THR A 12 16.17 -8.16 -2.58
C THR A 12 16.43 -6.65 -2.52
N ARG A 13 17.37 -6.14 -3.32
CA ARG A 13 17.61 -4.69 -3.43
C ARG A 13 16.38 -3.96 -3.96
N LEU A 14 15.70 -4.53 -4.94
CA LEU A 14 14.50 -3.95 -5.54
C LEU A 14 13.35 -3.85 -4.53
N GLU A 15 13.08 -4.92 -3.78
CA GLU A 15 12.10 -4.94 -2.68
C GLU A 15 12.38 -3.83 -1.66
N LYS A 16 13.64 -3.70 -1.21
CA LYS A 16 14.06 -2.64 -0.28
C LYS A 16 13.84 -1.25 -0.86
N SER A 17 14.23 -1.02 -2.12
CA SER A 17 14.03 0.26 -2.80
C SER A 17 12.55 0.62 -2.90
N ILE A 18 11.68 -0.34 -3.26
CA ILE A 18 10.23 -0.12 -3.33
C ILE A 18 9.66 0.26 -1.97
N HIS A 19 10.06 -0.42 -0.89
CA HIS A 19 9.63 -0.04 0.45
C HIS A 19 10.08 1.38 0.83
N ILE A 20 11.34 1.74 0.57
CA ILE A 20 11.85 3.10 0.82
C ILE A 20 11.04 4.15 0.06
N ILE A 21 10.79 3.92 -1.23
CA ILE A 21 10.00 4.83 -2.06
C ILE A 21 8.57 4.94 -1.51
N THR A 22 7.94 3.80 -1.18
CA THR A 22 6.57 3.74 -0.65
C THR A 22 6.44 4.56 0.63
N TYR A 23 7.32 4.36 1.60
CA TYR A 23 7.28 5.11 2.87
C TYR A 23 7.64 6.59 2.70
N THR A 24 8.53 6.92 1.76
CA THR A 24 8.85 8.31 1.42
C THR A 24 7.62 9.02 0.83
N LEU A 25 6.97 8.42 -0.17
CA LEU A 25 5.76 8.96 -0.78
C LEU A 25 4.61 9.06 0.23
N LEU A 26 4.48 8.09 1.14
CA LEU A 26 3.50 8.15 2.22
C LEU A 26 3.76 9.36 3.13
N GLY A 27 5.01 9.60 3.53
CA GLY A 27 5.38 10.80 4.30
C GLY A 27 5.06 12.10 3.56
N LEU A 28 5.32 12.16 2.25
CA LEU A 28 4.95 13.29 1.40
C LEU A 28 3.44 13.48 1.30
N LEU A 29 2.65 12.40 1.26
CA LEU A 29 1.19 12.46 1.26
C LEU A 29 0.66 13.06 2.57
N TYR A 30 1.16 12.61 3.72
CA TYR A 30 0.81 13.21 5.01
C TYR A 30 1.18 14.71 5.06
N LEU A 31 2.37 15.07 4.61
CA LEU A 31 2.83 16.46 4.56
C LEU A 31 1.93 17.30 3.65
N PHE A 32 1.60 16.80 2.47
CA PHE A 32 0.71 17.48 1.53
C PHE A 32 -0.66 17.75 2.15
N VAL A 33 -1.28 16.72 2.74
CA VAL A 33 -2.57 16.88 3.44
C VAL A 33 -2.47 17.89 4.57
N ALA A 34 -1.41 17.84 5.39
CA ALA A 34 -1.20 18.77 6.49
C ALA A 34 -1.08 20.23 6.02
N LEU A 35 -0.33 20.47 4.94
CA LEU A 35 -0.12 21.81 4.37
C LEU A 35 -1.42 22.39 3.79
N GLN A 36 -2.27 21.57 3.18
CA GLN A 36 -3.54 22.00 2.60
C GLN A 36 -4.69 22.03 3.61
N TYR A 37 -4.58 21.35 4.75
CA TYR A 37 -5.73 21.13 5.65
C TYR A 37 -6.45 22.42 6.08
N ASN A 38 -5.69 23.48 6.36
CA ASN A 38 -6.23 24.75 6.84
C ASN A 38 -6.90 25.60 5.74
N SER A 39 -6.55 25.37 4.47
CA SER A 39 -7.18 26.05 3.33
C SER A 39 -8.46 25.37 2.86
N LEU A 40 -8.75 24.15 3.35
CA LEU A 40 -9.95 23.42 2.97
C LEU A 40 -11.22 24.02 3.60
N PRO A 41 -12.32 24.12 2.84
CA PRO A 41 -13.64 24.43 3.38
C PRO A 41 -14.10 23.33 4.34
N GLU A 42 -15.04 23.62 5.24
CA GLU A 42 -15.56 22.62 6.19
C GLU A 42 -16.14 21.37 5.52
N GLN A 43 -16.65 21.51 4.30
CA GLN A 43 -17.07 20.38 3.46
C GLN A 43 -16.29 20.36 2.14
N ILE A 44 -15.72 19.19 1.84
CA ILE A 44 -14.99 18.92 0.60
C ILE A 44 -15.73 17.87 -0.24
N PRO A 45 -15.53 17.84 -1.56
CA PRO A 45 -16.00 16.74 -2.40
C PRO A 45 -15.45 15.40 -1.92
N ALA A 46 -16.30 14.38 -1.93
CA ALA A 46 -15.94 13.01 -1.55
C ALA A 46 -16.13 12.02 -2.69
N HIS A 47 -17.08 12.28 -3.60
CA HIS A 47 -17.26 11.49 -4.82
C HIS A 47 -17.74 12.37 -5.98
N TYR A 48 -17.26 12.02 -7.16
CA TYR A 48 -17.65 12.61 -8.43
C TYR A 48 -18.36 11.55 -9.31
N ASN A 49 -19.36 11.95 -10.08
CA ASN A 49 -19.92 11.09 -11.13
C ASN A 49 -19.04 11.08 -12.39
N PHE A 50 -19.43 10.31 -13.41
CA PHE A 50 -18.70 10.24 -14.69
C PHE A 50 -18.65 11.57 -15.46
N SER A 51 -19.56 12.49 -15.17
CA SER A 51 -19.58 13.85 -15.74
C SER A 51 -18.69 14.83 -14.96
N GLY A 52 -18.08 14.40 -13.85
CA GLY A 52 -17.24 15.24 -12.99
C GLY A 52 -18.01 16.08 -11.97
N GLU A 53 -19.30 15.81 -11.75
CA GLU A 53 -20.13 16.53 -10.78
C GLU A 53 -20.06 15.87 -9.41
N ILE A 54 -20.09 16.68 -8.35
CA ILE A 54 -20.02 16.21 -6.97
C ILE A 54 -21.34 15.51 -6.61
N THR A 55 -21.28 14.23 -6.28
CA THR A 55 -22.45 13.46 -5.82
C THR A 55 -22.47 13.27 -4.30
N ARG A 56 -21.32 13.43 -3.65
CA ARG A 56 -21.18 13.33 -2.19
C ARG A 56 -20.13 14.30 -1.70
N THR A 57 -20.40 14.95 -0.57
CA THR A 57 -19.42 15.73 0.20
C THR A 57 -19.06 15.01 1.50
N MET A 58 -17.95 15.41 2.10
CA MET A 58 -17.55 14.97 3.44
C MET A 58 -16.92 16.13 4.22
N SER A 59 -16.86 16.03 5.55
CA SER A 59 -16.13 17.03 6.35
C SER A 59 -14.64 17.04 5.97
N LYS A 60 -13.97 18.21 6.03
CA LYS A 60 -12.53 18.31 5.72
C LYS A 60 -11.65 17.34 6.51
N GLY A 61 -12.03 16.99 7.74
CA GLY A 61 -11.33 15.99 8.56
C GLY A 61 -11.25 14.62 7.90
N GLY A 62 -12.19 14.32 7.00
CA GLY A 62 -12.23 13.08 6.26
C GLY A 62 -11.07 12.87 5.29
N ILE A 63 -10.37 13.92 4.86
CA ILE A 63 -9.20 13.82 3.97
C ILE A 63 -8.08 12.94 4.56
N TRP A 64 -7.99 12.84 5.89
CA TRP A 64 -7.00 12.02 6.57
C TRP A 64 -7.22 10.52 6.37
N ILE A 65 -8.42 10.09 5.94
CA ILE A 65 -8.71 8.67 5.72
C ILE A 65 -7.79 8.06 4.66
N PHE A 66 -7.43 8.82 3.63
CA PHE A 66 -6.59 8.35 2.53
C PHE A 66 -5.18 7.98 3.01
N PRO A 67 -4.39 8.87 3.64
CA PRO A 67 -3.07 8.50 4.15
C PRO A 67 -3.16 7.43 5.26
N ILE A 68 -4.19 7.45 6.12
CA ILE A 68 -4.34 6.46 7.20
C ILE A 68 -4.56 5.05 6.64
N ILE A 69 -5.55 4.86 5.75
CA ILE A 69 -5.84 3.55 5.15
C ILE A 69 -4.62 3.07 4.35
N THR A 70 -3.99 3.95 3.59
CA THR A 70 -2.77 3.63 2.83
C THR A 70 -1.65 3.14 3.76
N THR A 71 -1.48 3.78 4.92
CA THR A 71 -0.51 3.39 5.94
C THR A 71 -0.78 1.98 6.46
N ILE A 72 -2.04 1.69 6.79
CA ILE A 72 -2.45 0.38 7.31
C ILE A 72 -2.11 -0.71 6.29
N PHE A 73 -2.50 -0.55 5.03
CA PHE A 73 -2.22 -1.55 4.00
C PHE A 73 -0.72 -1.67 3.70
N ALA A 74 0.01 -0.56 3.57
CA ALA A 74 1.45 -0.59 3.36
C ALA A 74 2.18 -1.33 4.50
N PHE A 75 1.73 -1.15 5.74
CA PHE A 75 2.27 -1.87 6.89
C PHE A 75 1.92 -3.37 6.86
N VAL A 76 0.66 -3.71 6.58
CA VAL A 76 0.20 -5.10 6.45
C VAL A 76 1.01 -5.85 5.39
N PHE A 77 1.22 -5.26 4.21
CA PHE A 77 2.00 -5.89 3.14
C PHE A 77 3.48 -6.06 3.50
N SER A 78 4.09 -5.05 4.11
CA SER A 78 5.47 -5.17 4.63
C SER A 78 5.58 -6.24 5.73
N PHE A 79 4.56 -6.39 6.57
CA PHE A 79 4.53 -7.42 7.61
C PHE A 79 4.36 -8.81 7.02
N LEU A 80 3.41 -9.01 6.10
CA LEU A 80 3.24 -10.28 5.37
C LEU A 80 4.50 -10.67 4.61
N GLY A 81 5.25 -9.69 4.09
CA GLY A 81 6.53 -9.93 3.46
C GLY A 81 7.61 -10.50 4.40
N LYS A 82 7.50 -10.31 5.72
CA LYS A 82 8.42 -10.92 6.71
C LYS A 82 8.09 -12.38 7.01
N VAL A 83 6.87 -12.83 6.68
CA VAL A 83 6.38 -14.20 6.92
C VAL A 83 5.87 -14.83 5.61
N PRO A 84 6.70 -14.93 4.54
CA PRO A 84 6.22 -15.32 3.21
C PRO A 84 5.53 -16.70 3.20
N TYR A 85 5.94 -17.62 4.09
CA TYR A 85 5.36 -18.95 4.22
C TYR A 85 3.87 -18.99 4.58
N VAL A 86 3.26 -17.91 5.11
CA VAL A 86 1.80 -17.86 5.36
C VAL A 86 0.99 -17.40 4.15
N SER A 87 1.67 -16.96 3.09
CA SER A 87 0.99 -16.44 1.90
C SER A 87 0.41 -17.58 1.05
N ASN A 88 -0.69 -17.27 0.36
CA ASN A 88 -1.25 -18.16 -0.64
C ASN A 88 -0.51 -17.96 -1.96
N TYR A 89 0.04 -19.04 -2.51
CA TYR A 89 0.75 -19.05 -3.79
C TYR A 89 -0.08 -19.82 -4.84
N PRO A 90 -0.03 -19.43 -6.13
CA PRO A 90 -0.76 -20.11 -7.20
C PRO A 90 -0.17 -21.48 -7.55
N LEU A 91 0.93 -21.87 -6.90
CA LEU A 91 1.65 -23.11 -7.11
C LEU A 91 2.06 -23.72 -5.77
N LYS A 92 2.33 -25.02 -5.76
CA LYS A 92 2.79 -25.71 -4.57
C LYS A 92 4.22 -25.31 -4.22
N VAL A 93 4.40 -24.76 -3.02
CA VAL A 93 5.73 -24.42 -2.51
C VAL A 93 6.42 -25.69 -1.98
N THR A 94 7.64 -25.93 -2.44
CA THR A 94 8.54 -26.99 -2.02
C THR A 94 9.85 -26.39 -1.54
N GLU A 95 10.67 -27.15 -0.80
CA GLU A 95 11.99 -26.68 -0.35
C GLU A 95 12.87 -26.18 -1.51
N GLU A 96 12.77 -26.82 -2.68
CA GLU A 96 13.54 -26.50 -3.88
C GLU A 96 13.11 -25.17 -4.54
N ASN A 97 11.82 -24.83 -4.52
CA ASN A 97 11.29 -23.63 -5.18
C ASN A 97 10.93 -22.49 -4.21
N ALA A 98 11.02 -22.70 -2.90
CA ALA A 98 10.56 -21.74 -1.90
C ALA A 98 11.26 -20.38 -2.00
N GLU A 99 12.58 -20.37 -2.24
CA GLU A 99 13.34 -19.12 -2.30
C GLU A 99 12.86 -18.16 -3.42
N PRO A 100 12.84 -18.56 -4.71
CA PRO A 100 12.35 -17.69 -5.77
C PRO A 100 10.87 -17.33 -5.58
N VAL A 101 10.02 -18.28 -5.15
CA VAL A 101 8.59 -18.03 -4.92
C VAL A 101 8.36 -16.98 -3.83
N TYR A 102 9.11 -17.05 -2.74
CA TYR A 102 9.02 -16.06 -1.66
C TYR A 102 9.54 -14.70 -2.07
N LYS A 103 10.62 -14.63 -2.86
CA LYS A 103 11.13 -13.37 -3.42
C LYS A 103 10.07 -12.67 -4.29
N GLU A 104 9.46 -13.40 -5.22
CA GLU A 104 8.42 -12.85 -6.10
C GLU A 104 7.16 -12.44 -5.31
N GLY A 105 6.72 -13.26 -4.35
CA GLY A 105 5.58 -12.91 -3.51
C GLY A 105 5.81 -11.64 -2.68
N ARG A 106 6.99 -11.47 -2.10
CA ARG A 106 7.35 -10.24 -1.38
C ARG A 106 7.46 -9.04 -2.30
N LEU A 107 8.02 -9.21 -3.49
CA LEU A 107 8.11 -8.15 -4.48
C LEU A 107 6.71 -7.69 -4.93
N MET A 108 5.78 -8.62 -5.12
CA MET A 108 4.37 -8.32 -5.41
C MET A 108 3.73 -7.51 -4.28
N LEU A 109 3.90 -7.92 -3.01
CA LEU A 109 3.39 -7.18 -1.85
C LEU A 109 3.98 -5.76 -1.74
N ALA A 110 5.29 -5.62 -1.94
CA ALA A 110 5.95 -4.31 -1.96
C ALA A 110 5.39 -3.43 -3.10
N SER A 111 5.21 -4.00 -4.29
CA SER A 111 4.67 -3.32 -5.45
C SER A 111 3.21 -2.88 -5.24
N LEU A 112 2.41 -3.71 -4.57
CA LEU A 112 1.04 -3.37 -4.20
C LEU A 112 1.00 -2.21 -3.19
N GLY A 113 1.91 -2.18 -2.23
CA GLY A 113 2.08 -1.04 -1.32
C GLY A 113 2.41 0.26 -2.06
N LEU A 114 3.35 0.21 -3.00
CA LEU A 114 3.68 1.36 -3.85
C LEU A 114 2.48 1.83 -4.70
N PHE A 115 1.79 0.88 -5.34
CA PHE A 115 0.61 1.16 -6.14
C PHE A 115 -0.47 1.86 -5.31
N LEU A 116 -0.76 1.40 -4.09
CA LEU A 116 -1.76 2.03 -3.22
C LEU A 116 -1.43 3.49 -2.91
N VAL A 117 -0.16 3.78 -2.58
CA VAL A 117 0.25 5.17 -2.29
C VAL A 117 0.09 6.07 -3.52
N LEU A 118 0.46 5.58 -4.70
CA LEU A 118 0.32 6.33 -5.96
C LEU A 118 -1.16 6.54 -6.33
N PHE A 119 -1.98 5.50 -6.21
CA PHE A 119 -3.39 5.55 -6.51
C PHE A 119 -4.13 6.52 -5.58
N MET A 120 -3.93 6.40 -4.27
CA MET A 120 -4.56 7.28 -3.27
C MET A 120 -4.06 8.72 -3.37
N GLY A 121 -2.80 8.94 -3.78
CA GLY A 121 -2.25 10.27 -4.05
C GLY A 121 -2.75 10.91 -5.35
N SER A 122 -3.41 10.14 -6.23
CA SER A 122 -3.96 10.63 -7.50
C SER A 122 -5.43 11.04 -7.43
N GLU A 123 -6.10 10.77 -6.30
CA GLU A 123 -7.49 11.17 -6.07
C GLU A 123 -7.60 12.69 -6.06
N LYS A 124 -8.58 13.22 -6.80
CA LYS A 124 -8.84 14.67 -6.86
C LYS A 124 -9.50 15.10 -5.56
N LEU A 125 -8.86 16.05 -4.86
CA LEU A 125 -9.46 16.81 -3.76
C LEU A 125 -10.50 17.80 -4.29
#